data_AF-A0A1M5PZF4-F1
#
_entry.id   AF-A0A1M5PZF4-F1
#
_cell.length_a   1.000
_cell.length_b   1.000
_cell.length_c   1.000
_cell.angle_alpha   90.00
_cell.angle_beta   90.00
_cell.angle_gamma   90.00
#
_symmetry.space_group_name_H-M   'P 1'
#
loop_
_entity.id
_entity.type
_entity.pdbx_description
1 polymer ?
#
loop_
_entity_poly.entity_id
_entity_poly.type
_entity_poly.pdbx_seq_one_letter_code
_entity_poly.pdbx_strand_id
1 'polypeptide(L)'
;MKKTLLIILFYFYSNYAFSCVCDGATLIENFQRSEFVAKVKILKITNIENDFDYQNAEIEVLDLYKGEKLQTIKINYAINSSCALYVPENSIWLVFASTYNEKLSFGYCSGSEQIDKIFNLEKYPNAQKNHNESIQRRLSILEILKENKIKFPNENKLSIVYPKKCENDFKGFEVKNNKIALYEIKVNRDLKIKKVKAITEFDNDDLSKEILKCLSENTIISNKYIKKIPKKTKIYIAYYYYEKDDKYKSFISEFDI
;
A
#
# COMPACT_ATOMS: atom_id res chain seq x y z
N MET A 1 5.27 -47.75 -26.22
CA MET A 1 6.29 -47.13 -25.33
C MET A 1 6.65 -45.69 -25.71
N LYS A 2 7.05 -45.37 -26.95
CA LYS A 2 7.36 -43.98 -27.36
C LYS A 2 6.18 -42.99 -27.21
N LYS A 3 4.94 -43.40 -27.51
CA LYS A 3 3.75 -42.54 -27.38
C LYS A 3 3.37 -42.24 -25.92
N THR A 4 3.56 -43.21 -25.02
CA THR A 4 3.27 -43.06 -23.59
C THR A 4 4.27 -42.12 -22.89
N LEU A 5 5.55 -42.17 -23.30
CA LEU A 5 6.59 -41.27 -22.79
C LEU A 5 6.32 -39.80 -23.15
N LEU A 6 5.77 -39.56 -24.36
CA LEU A 6 5.48 -38.22 -24.88
C LEU A 6 4.28 -37.56 -24.15
N ILE A 7 3.29 -38.37 -23.76
CA ILE A 7 2.16 -37.94 -22.94
C ILE A 7 2.64 -37.58 -21.52
N ILE A 8 3.50 -38.40 -20.94
CA ILE A 8 4.10 -38.13 -19.62
C ILE A 8 4.93 -36.85 -19.65
N LEU A 9 5.71 -36.62 -20.72
CA LEU A 9 6.47 -35.38 -20.90
C LEU A 9 5.55 -34.15 -20.97
N PHE A 10 4.44 -34.23 -21.71
CA PHE A 10 3.45 -33.14 -21.79
C PHE A 10 2.82 -32.79 -20.43
N TYR A 11 2.57 -33.79 -19.58
CA TYR A 11 2.04 -33.59 -18.22
C TYR A 11 3.04 -32.91 -17.26
N PHE A 12 4.34 -33.07 -17.47
CA PHE A 12 5.36 -32.39 -16.65
C PHE A 12 5.61 -30.94 -17.07
N TYR A 13 5.35 -30.59 -18.33
CA TYR A 13 5.50 -29.21 -18.82
C TYR A 13 4.28 -28.31 -18.57
N SER A 14 3.10 -28.86 -18.27
CA SER A 14 1.85 -28.09 -18.13
C SER A 14 1.65 -27.38 -16.78
N ASN A 15 2.61 -27.44 -15.84
CA ASN A 15 2.39 -26.97 -14.46
C ASN A 15 2.98 -25.59 -14.12
N TYR A 16 3.53 -24.84 -15.09
CA TYR A 16 4.01 -23.48 -14.84
C TYR A 16 2.93 -22.44 -15.19
N ALA A 17 1.81 -22.48 -14.47
CA ALA A 17 0.88 -21.35 -14.45
C ALA A 17 1.42 -20.29 -13.48
N PHE A 18 2.09 -19.26 -14.01
CA PHE A 18 2.52 -18.13 -13.21
C PHE A 18 1.29 -17.26 -12.85
N SER A 19 0.72 -17.49 -11.67
CA SER A 19 -0.29 -16.60 -11.09
C SER A 19 0.38 -15.32 -10.63
N CYS A 20 -0.26 -14.18 -10.87
CA CYS A 20 0.15 -12.91 -10.31
C CYS A 20 0.01 -12.95 -8.79
N VAL A 21 1.12 -12.84 -8.07
CA VAL A 21 1.14 -12.70 -6.62
C VAL A 21 1.84 -11.39 -6.32
N CYS A 22 1.09 -10.47 -5.72
CA CYS A 22 1.66 -9.25 -5.15
C CYS A 22 2.04 -9.53 -3.70
N ASP A 23 3.21 -9.06 -3.28
CA ASP A 23 3.50 -8.97 -1.86
C ASP A 23 2.50 -8.00 -1.22
N GLY A 24 1.83 -8.45 -0.15
CA GLY A 24 0.94 -7.59 0.63
C GLY A 24 1.73 -6.43 1.21
N ALA A 25 1.49 -5.22 0.71
CA ALA A 25 2.20 -4.02 1.10
C ALA A 25 1.25 -3.02 1.73
N THR A 26 1.67 -2.47 2.87
CA THR A 26 0.97 -1.37 3.55
C THR A 26 0.97 -0.11 2.70
N LEU A 27 0.09 0.85 3.04
CA LEU A 27 0.07 2.16 2.37
C LEU A 27 1.44 2.87 2.47
N ILE A 28 2.10 2.78 3.62
CA ILE A 28 3.40 3.43 3.85
C ILE A 28 4.48 2.80 2.98
N GLU A 29 4.46 1.47 2.79
CA GLU A 29 5.40 0.78 1.90
C GLU A 29 5.14 1.15 0.43
N ASN A 30 3.88 1.23 0.01
CA ASN A 30 3.50 1.71 -1.32
C ASN A 30 3.99 3.14 -1.54
N PHE A 31 3.76 4.03 -0.58
CA PHE A 31 4.24 5.40 -0.64
C PHE A 31 5.78 5.50 -0.64
N GLN A 32 6.47 4.63 0.11
CA GLN A 32 7.94 4.58 0.18
C GLN A 32 8.56 4.21 -1.16
N ARG A 33 8.02 3.19 -1.84
CA ARG A 33 8.56 2.69 -3.12
C ARG A 33 8.17 3.56 -4.31
N SER A 34 7.06 4.30 -4.22
CA SER A 34 6.61 5.16 -5.30
C SER A 34 7.41 6.45 -5.40
N GLU A 35 7.65 6.89 -6.62
CA GLU A 35 8.25 8.19 -6.95
C GLU A 35 7.17 9.25 -7.20
N PHE A 36 6.01 8.81 -7.69
CA PHE A 36 4.83 9.64 -7.93
C PHE A 36 3.62 9.05 -7.21
N VAL A 37 2.93 9.87 -6.41
CA VAL A 37 1.69 9.51 -5.73
C VAL A 37 0.70 10.64 -5.90
N ALA A 38 -0.45 10.37 -6.51
CA ALA A 38 -1.42 11.40 -6.84
C ALA A 38 -2.84 10.84 -7.00
N LYS A 39 -3.83 11.69 -6.73
CA LYS A 39 -5.19 11.52 -7.24
C LYS A 39 -5.23 12.10 -8.65
N VAL A 40 -5.60 11.28 -9.64
CA VAL A 40 -5.60 11.67 -11.04
C VAL A 40 -6.91 11.31 -11.72
N LYS A 41 -7.27 12.04 -12.77
CA LYS A 41 -8.28 11.63 -13.75
C LYS A 41 -7.57 11.07 -14.97
N ILE A 42 -7.98 9.89 -15.42
CA ILE A 42 -7.50 9.28 -16.66
C ILE A 42 -8.26 9.92 -17.81
N LEU A 43 -7.57 10.64 -18.69
CA LEU A 43 -8.19 11.36 -19.81
C LEU A 43 -8.27 10.49 -21.05
N LYS A 44 -7.16 9.83 -21.39
CA LYS A 44 -7.02 9.04 -22.61
C LYS A 44 -5.99 7.95 -22.43
N ILE A 45 -6.22 6.79 -23.03
CA ILE A 45 -5.29 5.67 -23.06
C ILE A 45 -4.87 5.38 -24.50
N THR A 46 -3.57 5.19 -24.71
CA THR A 46 -3.01 4.86 -26.01
C THR A 46 -2.09 3.65 -25.90
N ASN A 47 -2.26 2.70 -26.82
CA ASN A 47 -1.33 1.59 -26.96
C ASN A 47 0.00 2.09 -27.50
N ILE A 48 1.08 1.45 -27.07
CA ILE A 48 2.42 1.75 -27.56
C ILE A 48 2.74 0.74 -28.66
N GLU A 49 3.19 1.22 -29.82
CA GLU A 49 3.59 0.35 -30.92
C GLU A 49 4.72 -0.58 -30.47
N ASN A 50 4.56 -1.89 -30.69
CA ASN A 50 5.52 -2.93 -30.32
C ASN A 50 5.82 -3.06 -28.81
N ASP A 51 4.95 -2.56 -27.92
CA ASP A 51 5.05 -2.76 -26.47
C ASP A 51 3.70 -3.26 -25.91
N PHE A 52 3.67 -4.55 -25.55
CA PHE A 52 2.49 -5.24 -25.04
C PHE A 52 2.39 -5.20 -23.51
N ASP A 53 3.42 -4.71 -22.84
CA ASP A 53 3.47 -4.64 -21.39
C ASP A 53 2.94 -3.30 -20.89
N TYR A 54 3.06 -2.25 -21.70
CA TYR A 54 2.70 -0.89 -21.30
C TYR A 54 1.71 -0.21 -22.23
N GLN A 55 0.86 0.62 -21.62
CA GLN A 55 0.06 1.64 -22.29
C GLN A 55 0.49 3.02 -21.77
N ASN A 56 0.27 4.06 -22.58
CA ASN A 56 0.38 5.44 -22.09
C ASN A 56 -1.01 5.92 -21.66
N ALA A 57 -1.06 6.61 -20.52
CA ALA A 57 -2.23 7.35 -20.08
C ALA A 57 -1.93 8.84 -20.06
N GLU A 58 -2.76 9.64 -20.72
CA GLU A 58 -2.87 11.07 -20.48
C GLU A 58 -3.68 11.28 -19.20
N ILE A 59 -3.18 12.11 -18.29
CA ILE A 59 -3.75 12.29 -16.96
C ILE A 59 -3.91 13.77 -16.60
N GLU A 60 -4.95 14.05 -15.83
CA GLU A 60 -5.09 15.30 -15.08
C GLU A 60 -4.78 15.02 -13.61
N VAL A 61 -3.77 15.69 -13.05
CA VAL A 61 -3.46 15.59 -11.62
C VAL A 61 -4.43 16.47 -10.83
N LEU A 62 -5.33 15.84 -10.08
CA LEU A 62 -6.32 16.49 -9.22
C LEU A 62 -5.71 16.84 -7.85
N ASP A 63 -4.90 15.94 -7.30
CA ASP A 63 -4.12 16.20 -6.08
C ASP A 63 -2.78 15.45 -6.11
N LEU A 64 -1.69 16.12 -5.70
CA LEU A 64 -0.34 15.59 -5.72
C LEU A 64 0.18 15.37 -4.29
N TYR A 65 0.42 14.11 -3.93
CA TYR A 65 0.93 13.70 -2.62
C TYR A 65 2.45 13.55 -2.59
N LYS A 66 3.04 13.09 -3.70
CA LYS A 66 4.48 12.88 -3.84
C LYS A 66 4.91 12.96 -5.31
N GLY A 67 6.13 13.45 -5.53
CA GLY A 67 6.74 13.55 -6.86
C GLY A 67 6.51 14.91 -7.50
N GLU A 68 6.53 14.94 -8.82
CA GLU A 68 6.31 16.13 -9.64
C GLU A 68 4.99 16.00 -10.40
N LYS A 69 4.42 17.13 -10.83
CA LYS A 69 3.20 17.12 -11.63
C LYS A 69 3.50 16.57 -13.01
N LEU A 70 2.75 15.56 -13.43
CA LEU A 70 2.89 14.89 -14.73
C LEU A 70 1.64 15.14 -15.59
N GLN A 71 1.80 15.05 -16.90
CA GLN A 71 0.69 15.05 -17.87
C GLN A 71 0.42 13.66 -18.43
N THR A 72 1.44 12.79 -18.37
CA THR A 72 1.36 11.42 -18.87
C THR A 72 2.02 10.47 -17.88
N ILE A 73 1.53 9.22 -17.85
CA ILE A 73 2.13 8.14 -17.08
C ILE A 73 1.93 6.82 -17.80
N LYS A 74 2.81 5.84 -17.54
CA LYS A 74 2.65 4.50 -18.10
C LYS A 74 1.79 3.63 -17.20
N ILE A 75 0.93 2.81 -17.81
CA ILE A 75 0.21 1.73 -17.14
C ILE A 75 0.95 0.45 -17.51
N ASN A 76 1.45 -0.27 -16.51
CA ASN A 76 1.87 -1.66 -16.70
C ASN A 76 0.61 -2.51 -16.80
N TYR A 77 0.23 -2.78 -18.03
CA TYR A 77 -0.99 -3.48 -18.42
C TYR A 77 -0.76 -4.98 -18.50
N ALA A 78 0.42 -5.45 -18.95
CA ALA A 78 0.78 -6.86 -19.13
C ALA A 78 -0.37 -7.71 -19.72
N ILE A 79 -0.74 -7.43 -20.98
CA ILE A 79 -1.87 -8.05 -21.68
C ILE A 79 -1.76 -9.58 -21.67
N ASN A 80 -2.87 -10.27 -21.44
CA ASN A 80 -2.96 -11.74 -21.38
C ASN A 80 -2.18 -12.38 -20.23
N SER A 81 -1.73 -11.60 -19.25
CA SER A 81 -1.24 -12.12 -17.99
C SER A 81 -2.33 -12.12 -16.92
N SER A 82 -2.13 -12.92 -15.87
CA SER A 82 -2.93 -12.85 -14.65
C SER A 82 -2.73 -11.54 -13.86
N CYS A 83 -1.76 -10.71 -14.25
CA CYS A 83 -1.50 -9.38 -13.68
C CYS A 83 -2.16 -8.24 -14.46
N ALA A 84 -3.05 -8.55 -15.41
CA ALA A 84 -3.61 -7.52 -16.28
C ALA A 84 -4.42 -6.48 -15.50
N LEU A 85 -4.02 -5.21 -15.59
CA LEU A 85 -4.72 -4.10 -14.95
C LEU A 85 -5.53 -3.32 -15.98
N TYR A 86 -6.86 -3.44 -15.92
CA TYR A 86 -7.74 -2.60 -16.73
C TYR A 86 -7.93 -1.23 -16.08
N VAL A 87 -7.62 -0.17 -16.83
CA VAL A 87 -7.81 1.23 -16.44
C VAL A 87 -8.80 1.85 -17.42
N PRO A 88 -10.00 2.28 -17.00
CA PRO A 88 -10.94 2.95 -17.89
C PRO A 88 -10.55 4.41 -18.16
N GLU A 89 -10.79 4.91 -19.36
CA GLU A 89 -10.80 6.36 -19.60
C GLU A 89 -11.94 7.03 -18.80
N ASN A 90 -11.78 8.33 -18.52
CA ASN A 90 -12.69 9.15 -17.71
C ASN A 90 -12.91 8.67 -16.26
N SER A 91 -12.04 7.81 -15.74
CA SER A 91 -12.07 7.36 -14.35
C SER A 91 -11.10 8.14 -13.46
N ILE A 92 -11.36 8.15 -12.16
CA ILE A 92 -10.50 8.78 -11.14
C ILE A 92 -9.73 7.70 -10.39
N TRP A 93 -8.42 7.85 -10.30
CA TRP A 93 -7.52 6.89 -9.66
C TRP A 93 -6.68 7.53 -8.58
N LEU A 94 -6.44 6.77 -7.52
CA LEU A 94 -5.31 6.98 -6.62
C LEU A 94 -4.12 6.20 -7.17
N VAL A 95 -3.13 6.91 -7.71
CA VAL A 95 -1.97 6.31 -8.38
C VAL A 95 -0.76 6.29 -7.45
N PHE A 96 -0.11 5.13 -7.40
CA PHE A 96 1.20 4.87 -6.81
C PHE A 96 2.11 4.37 -7.93
N ALA A 97 3.00 5.22 -8.42
CA ALA A 97 3.88 4.87 -9.54
C ALA A 97 5.35 4.86 -9.14
N SER A 98 6.10 3.94 -9.72
CA SER A 98 7.54 3.77 -9.53
C SER A 98 8.21 3.44 -10.85
N THR A 99 9.48 3.82 -10.99
CA THR A 99 10.28 3.46 -12.17
C THR A 99 10.68 2.00 -12.13
N TYR A 100 10.32 1.28 -13.19
CA TYR A 100 10.82 -0.07 -13.49
C TYR A 100 11.22 -0.12 -14.97
N ASN A 101 12.38 -0.69 -15.29
CA ASN A 101 12.96 -0.65 -16.64
C ASN A 101 12.90 0.75 -17.27
N GLU A 102 13.33 1.77 -16.52
CA GLU A 102 13.36 3.19 -16.93
C GLU A 102 11.97 3.81 -17.24
N LYS A 103 10.90 3.08 -16.95
CA LYS A 103 9.51 3.51 -17.18
C LYS A 103 8.83 3.79 -15.84
N LEU A 104 8.56 5.07 -15.56
CA LEU A 104 7.68 5.45 -14.47
C LEU A 104 6.26 4.95 -14.78
N SER A 105 5.80 3.97 -14.00
CA SER A 105 4.54 3.29 -14.27
C SER A 105 3.83 2.86 -12.99
N PHE A 106 2.54 2.59 -13.12
CA PHE A 106 1.77 1.87 -12.12
C PHE A 106 1.09 0.65 -12.75
N GLY A 107 0.85 -0.38 -11.94
CA GLY A 107 0.27 -1.64 -12.39
C GLY A 107 -0.46 -2.35 -11.25
N TYR A 108 -0.87 -3.59 -11.48
CA TYR A 108 -1.69 -4.36 -10.54
C TYR A 108 -1.12 -4.41 -9.11
N CYS A 109 0.19 -4.66 -8.96
CA CYS A 109 0.83 -4.74 -7.65
C CYS A 109 1.31 -3.40 -7.09
N SER A 110 1.02 -2.28 -7.75
CA SER A 110 1.54 -0.96 -7.34
C SER A 110 0.85 -0.39 -6.10
N GLY A 111 -0.33 -0.91 -5.75
CA GLY A 111 -1.22 -0.32 -4.75
C GLY A 111 -2.10 0.79 -5.33
N SER A 112 -2.04 1.06 -6.63
CA SER A 112 -2.97 1.99 -7.29
C SER A 112 -4.38 1.42 -7.34
N GLU A 113 -5.38 2.29 -7.23
CA GLU A 113 -6.77 1.88 -7.18
C GLU A 113 -7.71 2.93 -7.78
N GLN A 114 -8.76 2.47 -8.46
CA GLN A 114 -9.81 3.33 -8.98
C GLN A 114 -10.70 3.84 -7.84
N ILE A 115 -10.77 5.16 -7.66
CA ILE A 115 -11.56 5.82 -6.62
C ILE A 115 -13.05 5.72 -6.93
N ASP A 116 -13.45 6.01 -8.16
CA ASP A 116 -14.84 6.11 -8.61
C ASP A 116 -15.41 4.78 -9.14
N LYS A 117 -14.89 3.66 -8.62
CA LYS A 117 -15.33 2.33 -9.01
C LYS A 117 -16.77 2.09 -8.56
N ILE A 118 -17.58 1.57 -9.49
CA ILE A 118 -18.98 1.20 -9.26
C ILE A 118 -19.07 -0.33 -9.13
N PHE A 119 -19.79 -0.81 -8.11
CA PHE A 119 -19.96 -2.23 -7.82
C PHE A 119 -21.40 -2.70 -8.07
N ASN A 120 -21.56 -3.98 -8.42
CA ASN A 120 -22.87 -4.62 -8.41
C ASN A 120 -23.29 -4.88 -6.95
N LEU A 121 -24.21 -4.06 -6.44
CA LEU A 121 -24.68 -4.11 -5.05
C LEU A 121 -25.64 -5.27 -4.77
N GLU A 122 -26.27 -5.86 -5.78
CA GLU A 122 -27.08 -7.06 -5.60
C GLU A 122 -26.19 -8.25 -5.22
N LYS A 123 -25.03 -8.37 -5.88
CA LYS A 123 -24.06 -9.43 -5.61
C LYS A 123 -23.15 -9.11 -4.43
N TYR A 124 -22.80 -7.85 -4.23
CA TYR A 124 -21.87 -7.40 -3.19
C TYR A 124 -22.39 -6.15 -2.46
N PRO A 125 -23.37 -6.32 -1.54
CA PRO A 125 -24.07 -5.19 -0.90
C PRO A 125 -23.17 -4.17 -0.20
N ASN A 126 -22.07 -4.64 0.40
CA ASN A 126 -21.16 -3.78 1.17
C ASN A 126 -19.95 -3.28 0.37
N ALA A 127 -19.77 -3.70 -0.89
CA ALA A 127 -18.54 -3.42 -1.63
C ALA A 127 -18.31 -1.92 -1.85
N GLN A 128 -19.35 -1.17 -2.21
CA GLN A 128 -19.22 0.28 -2.41
C GLN A 128 -18.86 1.01 -1.10
N LYS A 129 -19.51 0.64 0.02
CA LYS A 129 -19.22 1.23 1.32
C LYS A 129 -17.76 0.95 1.72
N ASN A 130 -17.35 -0.31 1.68
CA ASN A 130 -16.01 -0.72 2.07
C ASN A 130 -14.93 -0.06 1.20
N HIS A 131 -15.17 -0.01 -0.12
CA HIS A 131 -14.31 0.67 -1.09
C HIS A 131 -14.14 2.15 -0.76
N ASN A 132 -15.26 2.86 -0.54
CA ASN A 132 -15.23 4.28 -0.21
C ASN A 132 -14.50 4.51 1.11
N GLU A 133 -14.76 3.71 2.15
CA GLU A 133 -14.09 3.85 3.44
C GLU A 133 -12.59 3.57 3.35
N SER A 134 -12.17 2.55 2.61
CA SER A 134 -10.76 2.24 2.32
C SER A 134 -10.08 3.42 1.62
N ILE A 135 -10.66 3.92 0.52
CA ILE A 135 -10.13 5.10 -0.18
C ILE A 135 -10.03 6.31 0.74
N GLN A 136 -11.05 6.60 1.57
CA GLN A 136 -11.00 7.73 2.49
C GLN A 136 -9.88 7.58 3.53
N ARG A 137 -9.73 6.41 4.16
CA ARG A 137 -8.63 6.15 5.10
C ARG A 137 -7.27 6.39 4.47
N ARG A 138 -7.08 5.92 3.23
CA ARG A 138 -5.82 6.08 2.48
C ARG A 138 -5.56 7.54 2.13
N LEU A 139 -6.55 8.26 1.62
CA LEU A 139 -6.44 9.68 1.30
C LEU A 139 -6.11 10.51 2.56
N SER A 140 -6.76 10.23 3.69
CA SER A 140 -6.49 10.93 4.94
C SER A 140 -5.04 10.76 5.41
N ILE A 141 -4.46 9.55 5.32
CA ILE A 141 -3.03 9.35 5.63
C ILE A 141 -2.14 10.10 4.63
N LEU A 142 -2.47 10.07 3.34
CA LEU A 142 -1.69 10.76 2.31
C LEU A 142 -1.70 12.28 2.48
N GLU A 143 -2.83 12.89 2.85
CA GLU A 143 -2.89 14.32 3.20
C GLU A 143 -1.98 14.63 4.40
N ILE A 144 -2.03 13.81 5.46
CA ILE A 144 -1.15 14.00 6.63
C ILE A 144 0.32 13.91 6.23
N LEU A 145 0.70 12.96 5.37
CA LEU A 145 2.07 12.84 4.85
C LEU A 145 2.48 14.10 4.07
N LYS A 146 1.60 14.60 3.20
CA LYS A 146 1.79 15.81 2.39
C LYS A 146 1.92 17.07 3.25
N GLU A 147 1.01 17.29 4.20
CA GLU A 147 1.02 18.41 5.15
C GLU A 147 2.29 18.44 6.00
N ASN A 148 2.74 17.26 6.45
CA ASN A 148 3.98 17.10 7.22
C ASN A 148 5.24 17.02 6.34
N LYS A 149 5.12 17.18 5.01
CA LYS A 149 6.21 17.14 4.02
C LYS A 149 7.04 15.84 4.09
N ILE A 150 6.39 14.72 4.40
CA ILE A 150 7.03 13.41 4.53
C ILE A 150 7.11 12.76 3.13
N LYS A 151 8.31 12.74 2.54
CA LYS A 151 8.55 12.11 1.23
C LYS A 151 9.14 10.70 1.32
N PHE A 152 9.90 10.41 2.37
CA PHE A 152 10.61 9.14 2.57
C PHE A 152 10.31 8.60 3.97
N PRO A 153 9.19 7.86 4.14
CA PRO A 153 8.78 7.39 5.45
C PRO A 153 9.70 6.31 6.05
N ASN A 154 10.64 5.76 5.27
CA ASN A 154 11.65 4.82 5.74
C ASN A 154 12.90 4.89 4.83
N GLU A 155 13.64 6.00 4.93
CA GLU A 155 14.78 6.34 4.06
C GLU A 155 15.85 5.24 3.98
N ASN A 156 16.09 4.52 5.08
CA ASN A 156 17.13 3.48 5.16
C ASN A 156 16.59 2.07 4.91
N LYS A 157 15.33 1.93 4.45
CA LYS A 157 14.67 0.64 4.18
C LYS A 157 14.82 -0.34 5.36
N LEU A 158 14.58 0.16 6.56
CA LEU A 158 14.69 -0.61 7.79
C LEU A 158 13.46 -1.50 7.97
N SER A 159 13.65 -2.73 8.44
CA SER A 159 12.57 -3.64 8.76
C SER A 159 12.09 -3.38 10.20
N ILE A 160 10.78 -3.46 10.38
CA ILE A 160 10.12 -3.39 11.68
C ILE A 160 9.72 -4.82 12.03
N VAL A 161 10.14 -5.29 13.21
CA VAL A 161 9.85 -6.63 13.69
C VAL A 161 9.18 -6.52 15.05
N TYR A 162 8.07 -7.22 15.22
CA TYR A 162 7.34 -7.32 16.49
C TYR A 162 7.62 -8.69 17.14
N PRO A 163 8.54 -8.80 18.12
CA PRO A 163 8.86 -10.08 18.75
C PRO A 163 7.68 -10.63 19.55
N LYS A 164 6.84 -9.73 20.08
CA LYS A 164 5.56 -10.04 20.69
C LYS A 164 4.47 -9.39 19.85
N LYS A 165 3.47 -10.18 19.45
CA LYS A 165 2.32 -9.66 18.72
C LYS A 165 1.53 -8.68 19.59
N CYS A 166 1.58 -7.40 19.26
CA CYS A 166 0.69 -6.41 19.84
C CYS A 166 -0.72 -6.43 19.19
N GLU A 167 -0.89 -7.13 18.07
CA GLU A 167 -2.16 -7.22 17.33
C GLU A 167 -3.34 -7.70 18.20
N ASN A 168 -3.10 -8.58 19.17
CA ASN A 168 -4.14 -9.02 20.10
C ASN A 168 -4.47 -7.97 21.16
N ASP A 169 -3.51 -7.11 21.49
CA ASP A 169 -3.64 -6.07 22.49
C ASP A 169 -4.48 -4.89 21.95
N PHE A 170 -4.72 -4.80 20.63
CA PHE A 170 -5.48 -3.72 20.00
C PHE A 170 -6.93 -4.08 19.64
N LYS A 171 -7.49 -5.12 20.27
CA LYS A 171 -8.86 -5.60 19.98
C LYS A 171 -9.88 -5.12 20.99
N GLY A 172 -11.07 -4.77 20.51
CA GLY A 172 -12.23 -4.44 21.34
C GLY A 172 -12.27 -2.98 21.83
N PHE A 173 -11.39 -2.11 21.33
CA PHE A 173 -11.48 -0.68 21.57
C PHE A 173 -12.60 -0.04 20.72
N GLU A 174 -13.20 1.02 21.24
CA GLU A 174 -14.17 1.85 20.54
C GLU A 174 -13.47 3.12 20.03
N VAL A 175 -13.59 3.38 18.74
CA VAL A 175 -13.08 4.56 18.04
C VAL A 175 -14.26 5.13 17.27
N LYS A 176 -14.57 6.41 17.45
CA LYS A 176 -15.83 6.99 16.95
C LYS A 176 -15.62 7.76 15.65
N ASN A 177 -14.60 8.63 15.66
CA ASN A 177 -14.41 9.62 14.60
C ASN A 177 -13.08 9.39 13.87
N ASN A 178 -11.95 9.46 14.57
CA ASN A 178 -10.64 9.38 13.91
C ASN A 178 -10.23 7.92 13.73
N LYS A 179 -10.62 7.32 12.60
CA LYS A 179 -10.37 5.90 12.28
C LYS A 179 -8.98 5.59 11.73
N ILE A 180 -8.07 6.55 11.77
CA ILE A 180 -6.69 6.39 11.33
C ILE A 180 -5.72 6.90 12.39
N ALA A 181 -4.53 6.32 12.43
CA ALA A 181 -3.42 6.82 13.23
C ALA A 181 -2.12 6.79 12.40
N LEU A 182 -1.22 7.74 12.66
CA LEU A 182 0.11 7.78 12.06
C LEU A 182 1.14 8.07 13.15
N TYR A 183 2.12 7.18 13.30
CA TYR A 183 3.17 7.31 14.30
C TYR A 183 4.54 7.54 13.63
N GLU A 184 5.39 8.36 14.26
CA GLU A 184 6.79 8.57 13.89
C GLU A 184 7.70 7.89 14.93
N ILE A 185 8.55 6.99 14.46
CA ILE A 185 9.61 6.33 15.23
C ILE A 185 10.94 6.97 14.87
N LYS A 186 11.58 7.64 15.83
CA LYS A 186 12.96 8.14 15.67
C LYS A 186 13.94 7.03 15.99
N VAL A 187 14.83 6.75 15.05
CA VAL A 187 15.80 5.64 15.14
C VAL A 187 17.22 6.20 15.19
N ASN A 188 18.00 5.71 16.15
CA ASN A 188 19.41 6.04 16.29
C ASN A 188 20.28 5.32 15.25
N ARG A 189 21.55 5.73 15.16
CA ARG A 189 22.48 5.13 14.20
C ARG A 189 22.68 3.63 14.42
N ASP A 190 22.60 3.17 15.66
CA ASP A 190 22.71 1.77 16.10
C ASP A 190 21.38 1.00 16.02
N LEU A 191 20.40 1.50 15.24
CA LEU A 191 19.07 0.91 15.05
C LEU A 191 18.19 0.88 16.31
N LYS A 192 18.62 1.49 17.42
CA LYS A 192 17.78 1.59 18.62
C LYS A 192 16.70 2.64 18.44
N ILE A 193 15.49 2.33 18.92
CA ILE A 193 14.40 3.29 19.01
C ILE A 193 14.80 4.36 20.04
N LYS A 194 14.74 5.62 19.62
CA LYS A 194 15.01 6.78 20.47
C LYS A 194 13.72 7.34 21.07
N LYS A 195 12.67 7.44 20.26
CA LYS A 195 11.38 8.01 20.64
C LYS A 195 10.31 7.60 19.63
N VAL A 196 9.12 7.30 20.14
CA VAL A 196 7.90 7.18 19.36
C VAL A 196 7.03 8.41 19.65
N LYS A 197 6.36 8.96 18.64
CA LYS A 197 5.31 9.98 18.82
C LYS A 197 4.15 9.74 17.86
N ALA A 198 2.95 10.10 18.26
CA ALA A 198 1.84 10.24 17.34
C ALA A 198 2.01 11.51 16.49
N ILE A 199 1.60 11.43 15.23
CA ILE A 199 1.33 12.57 14.35
C ILE A 199 -0.18 12.80 14.29
N THR A 200 -0.92 11.70 14.13
CA THR A 200 -2.36 11.63 14.39
C THR A 200 -2.65 10.34 15.15
N GLU A 201 -3.68 10.36 15.98
CA GLU A 201 -4.01 9.27 16.89
C GLU A 201 -5.51 9.01 16.91
N PHE A 202 -5.90 7.78 17.23
CA PHE A 202 -7.31 7.43 17.38
C PHE A 202 -7.96 8.29 18.46
N ASP A 203 -9.28 8.51 18.35
CA ASP A 203 -10.05 9.20 19.40
C ASP A 203 -10.36 8.29 20.60
N ASN A 204 -9.32 7.60 21.07
CA ASN A 204 -9.32 6.70 22.22
C ASN A 204 -7.93 6.73 22.87
N ASP A 205 -7.79 7.44 23.98
CA ASP A 205 -6.50 7.67 24.65
C ASP A 205 -5.82 6.38 25.11
N ASP A 206 -6.60 5.40 25.59
CA ASP A 206 -6.04 4.15 26.10
C ASP A 206 -5.52 3.27 24.97
N LEU A 207 -6.24 3.23 23.85
CA LEU A 207 -5.74 2.60 22.62
C LEU A 207 -4.44 3.27 22.16
N SER A 208 -4.41 4.60 22.13
CA SER A 208 -3.24 5.37 21.72
C SER A 208 -2.03 5.10 22.62
N LYS A 209 -2.22 4.98 23.93
CA LYS A 209 -1.16 4.58 24.89
C LYS A 209 -0.67 3.16 24.64
N GLU A 210 -1.55 2.20 24.41
CA GLU A 210 -1.16 0.81 24.13
C GLU A 210 -0.34 0.69 22.84
N ILE A 211 -0.72 1.42 21.78
CA ILE A 211 0.06 1.46 20.54
C ILE A 211 1.43 2.10 20.79
N LEU A 212 1.50 3.24 21.48
CA LEU A 212 2.78 3.90 21.80
C LEU A 212 3.70 3.00 22.62
N LYS A 213 3.15 2.28 23.59
CA LYS A 213 3.88 1.31 24.41
C LYS A 213 4.41 0.16 23.56
N CYS A 214 3.56 -0.44 22.73
CA CYS A 214 3.98 -1.49 21.81
C CYS A 214 5.12 -1.03 20.90
N LEU A 215 4.96 0.12 20.25
CA LEU A 215 5.96 0.67 19.34
C LEU A 215 7.28 1.00 20.04
N SER A 216 7.23 1.38 21.33
CA SER A 216 8.42 1.77 22.08
C SER A 216 9.16 0.57 22.70
N GLU A 217 8.43 -0.43 23.17
CA GLU A 217 8.97 -1.52 24.00
C GLU A 217 9.07 -2.86 23.26
N ASN A 218 8.12 -3.13 22.35
CA ASN A 218 7.95 -4.43 21.69
C ASN A 218 8.30 -4.38 20.20
N THR A 219 9.08 -3.38 19.77
CA THR A 219 9.46 -3.20 18.37
C THR A 219 10.97 -3.24 18.21
N ILE A 220 11.44 -4.08 17.30
CA ILE A 220 12.84 -4.15 16.90
C ILE A 220 12.98 -3.54 15.51
N ILE A 221 13.85 -2.55 15.40
CA ILE A 221 14.27 -2.01 14.12
C ILE A 221 15.52 -2.75 13.67
N SER A 222 15.48 -3.29 12.46
CA SER A 222 16.55 -4.12 11.93
C SER A 222 16.80 -3.83 10.45
N ASN A 223 17.91 -4.35 9.94
CA ASN A 223 18.16 -4.45 8.52
C ASN A 223 19.02 -5.68 8.28
N LYS A 224 18.74 -6.43 7.20
CA LYS A 224 19.43 -7.68 6.90
C LYS A 224 20.95 -7.51 6.70
N TYR A 225 21.39 -6.35 6.21
CA TYR A 225 22.76 -6.14 5.76
C TYR A 225 23.55 -5.14 6.61
N ILE A 226 22.88 -4.22 7.31
CA ILE A 226 23.55 -3.16 8.08
C ILE A 226 23.19 -3.24 9.56
N LYS A 227 24.21 -3.12 10.41
CA LYS A 227 24.05 -2.96 11.88
C LYS A 227 24.02 -1.50 12.31
N LYS A 228 24.37 -0.58 11.40
CA LYS A 228 24.45 0.85 11.67
C LYS A 228 24.05 1.64 10.43
N ILE A 229 23.22 2.67 10.62
CA ILE A 229 22.86 3.63 9.56
C ILE A 229 23.77 4.87 9.61
N PRO A 230 23.98 5.54 8.46
CA PRO A 230 24.89 6.69 8.37
C PRO A 230 24.45 7.85 9.27
N LYS A 231 23.14 8.11 9.33
CA LYS A 231 22.53 9.18 10.13
C LYS A 231 21.30 8.66 10.88
N LYS A 232 20.91 9.37 11.94
CA LYS A 232 19.61 9.12 12.59
C LYS A 232 18.49 9.29 11.57
N THR A 233 17.47 8.46 11.65
CA THR A 233 16.37 8.46 10.69
C THR A 233 15.03 8.39 11.39
N LYS A 234 13.96 8.46 10.59
CA LYS A 234 12.58 8.32 11.03
C LYS A 234 11.94 7.19 10.25
N ILE A 235 11.10 6.43 10.92
CA ILE A 235 10.19 5.46 10.33
C ILE A 235 8.77 5.90 10.64
N TYR A 236 7.85 5.77 9.71
CA TYR A 236 6.43 6.07 9.93
C TYR A 236 5.60 4.81 9.80
N ILE A 237 4.58 4.66 10.64
CA ILE A 237 3.65 3.53 10.62
C ILE A 237 2.23 4.09 10.65
N ALA A 238 1.40 3.65 9.72
CA ALA A 238 -0.01 3.98 9.68
C ALA A 238 -0.83 2.81 10.23
N TYR A 239 -1.88 3.13 10.97
CA TYR A 239 -2.84 2.17 11.48
C TYR A 239 -4.26 2.57 11.08
N TYR A 240 -5.09 1.56 10.86
CA TYR A 240 -6.50 1.69 10.51
C TYR A 240 -7.36 1.01 11.57
N TYR A 241 -8.45 1.68 11.95
CA TYR A 241 -9.46 1.11 12.83
C TYR A 241 -10.54 0.38 12.04
N TYR A 242 -10.86 -0.82 12.48
CA TYR A 242 -11.96 -1.63 12.00
C TYR A 242 -12.98 -1.84 13.11
N GLU A 243 -14.22 -1.47 12.81
CA GLU A 243 -15.35 -1.67 13.71
C GLU A 243 -15.58 -3.16 13.98
N LYS A 244 -16.17 -3.45 15.13
CA LYS A 244 -16.62 -4.82 15.44
C LYS A 244 -17.73 -5.23 14.47
N ASP A 245 -17.79 -6.52 14.16
CA ASP A 245 -18.92 -7.13 13.49
C ASP A 245 -19.60 -8.14 14.43
N ASP A 246 -20.65 -8.83 13.95
CA ASP A 246 -21.42 -9.78 14.76
C ASP A 246 -20.58 -10.95 15.31
N LYS A 247 -19.40 -11.21 14.72
CA LYS A 247 -18.55 -12.36 15.03
C LYS A 247 -17.24 -11.98 15.69
N TYR A 248 -16.72 -10.79 15.43
CA TYR A 248 -15.38 -10.37 15.82
C TYR A 248 -15.39 -9.00 16.49
N LYS A 249 -14.53 -8.87 17.51
CA LYS A 249 -14.23 -7.58 18.13
C LYS A 249 -13.60 -6.64 17.08
N SER A 250 -13.76 -5.34 17.31
CA SER A 250 -12.99 -4.32 16.59
C SER A 250 -11.50 -4.61 16.71
N PHE A 251 -10.72 -4.14 15.74
CA PHE A 251 -9.27 -4.34 15.73
C PHE A 251 -8.56 -3.21 14.99
N ILE A 252 -7.25 -3.16 15.18
CA ILE A 252 -6.34 -2.24 14.49
C ILE A 252 -5.44 -3.03 13.53
N SER A 253 -5.19 -2.47 12.35
CA SER A 253 -4.34 -3.09 11.33
C SER A 253 -3.43 -2.06 10.67
N GLU A 254 -2.21 -2.48 10.29
CA GLU A 254 -1.32 -1.71 9.41
C GLU A 254 -1.70 -1.86 7.92
N PHE A 255 -2.44 -2.92 7.62
CA PHE A 255 -3.02 -3.19 6.31
C PHE A 255 -4.43 -2.62 6.25
N ASP A 256 -4.72 -1.92 5.15
CA ASP A 256 -6.09 -1.54 4.81
C ASP A 256 -6.73 -2.74 4.09
N ILE A 257 -7.54 -3.48 4.83
CA ILE A 257 -8.33 -4.65 4.43
C ILE A 257 -9.81 -4.33 4.23
#